data_AF-A0A150G6Z2-F1
#
_entry.id   AF-A0A150G6Z2-F1
#
_cell.length_a   1.000
_cell.length_b   1.000
_cell.length_c   1.000
_cell.angle_alpha   90.00
_cell.angle_beta   90.00
_cell.angle_gamma   90.00
#
_symmetry.space_group_name_H-M   'P 1'
#
loop_
_entity.id
_entity.type
_entity.pdbx_description
1 polymer ?
#
loop_
_entity_poly.entity_id
_entity_poly.type
_entity_poly.pdbx_seq_one_letter_code
_entity_poly.pdbx_strand_id
1 'polypeptide(L)'
;MAAPIGNPDATTSARIWIPSIIDRIAHILHRNEVACSLRVVDTSTAAMLRTPEFTTVRLSEPVPHHSFAWRWGRPGMMRDWTRAQREKLLCLTAASGATANLALAARVAGCRPTPEVGYAAGKAGHLGSCALLAELGCEMVHAIEGAAAGGHLSLCEELTGWAAAEKGHLHVLQALHAAGRSVGARGAAYDAARNGHLHVLAWLVETPGLGVVLDEELFRAAAAWGSVELLAWLRERGCRWGGRAFSAAAESGCKAALEWLAERGCPMDYSAFALAVRVDDIAMLECLQRLGCPWGPTGFVFDVCFQAGHTNQVRMLSWLLAAGCPIDWPKAVKKAEADMTWAADWAAKEPASRHNADLLEATALRGEPRQEKKQASWADDGSRR
;
A
#
# COMPACT_ATOMS: atom_id res chain seq x y z
N MET A 1 33.08 -45.85 29.28
CA MET A 1 33.44 -44.68 28.45
C MET A 1 32.42 -44.59 27.33
N ALA A 2 31.51 -43.62 27.41
CA ALA A 2 30.40 -43.46 26.49
C ALA A 2 30.89 -42.86 25.15
N ALA A 3 30.45 -43.46 24.05
CA ALA A 3 30.61 -42.90 22.71
C ALA A 3 29.81 -41.59 22.59
N PRO A 4 30.29 -40.59 21.85
CA PRO A 4 29.48 -39.41 21.58
C PRO A 4 28.34 -39.81 20.64
N ILE A 5 27.11 -39.66 21.15
CA ILE A 5 25.88 -39.79 20.37
C ILE A 5 25.91 -38.69 19.31
N GLY A 6 26.11 -39.08 18.05
CA GLY A 6 26.03 -38.18 16.91
C GLY A 6 24.64 -37.53 16.86
N ASN A 7 24.63 -36.21 16.79
CA ASN A 7 23.42 -35.40 16.69
C ASN A 7 22.60 -35.82 15.44
N PRO A 8 21.39 -36.39 15.58
CA PRO A 8 20.60 -36.89 14.45
C PRO A 8 20.10 -35.78 13.51
N ASP A 9 20.06 -34.52 13.96
CA ASP A 9 19.47 -33.41 13.20
C ASP A 9 20.32 -32.93 12.01
N ALA A 10 21.64 -33.15 12.02
CA ALA A 10 22.52 -32.74 10.92
C ALA A 10 22.36 -33.65 9.67
N THR A 11 21.87 -34.87 9.85
CA THR A 11 21.73 -35.86 8.75
C THR A 11 20.41 -35.78 8.00
N THR A 12 19.40 -35.11 8.57
CA THR A 12 18.06 -35.04 7.99
C THR A 12 17.96 -33.96 6.89
N SER A 13 18.60 -32.81 7.08
CA SER A 13 18.67 -31.74 6.06
C SER A 13 19.52 -32.15 4.84
N ALA A 14 20.61 -32.91 5.07
CA ALA A 14 21.50 -33.40 4.02
C ALA A 14 20.86 -34.47 3.09
N ARG A 15 19.77 -35.12 3.51
CA ARG A 15 19.06 -36.14 2.71
C ARG A 15 17.98 -35.56 1.79
N ILE A 16 17.53 -34.33 2.02
CA ILE A 16 16.46 -33.68 1.24
C ILE A 16 17.04 -33.02 -0.02
N TRP A 17 18.27 -32.48 0.07
CA TRP A 17 18.93 -31.73 -1.00
C TRP A 17 19.90 -32.60 -1.80
N ILE A 18 19.44 -33.75 -2.28
CA ILE A 18 20.22 -34.56 -3.24
C ILE A 18 20.21 -33.93 -4.64
N PRO A 19 21.29 -34.06 -5.43
CA PRO A 19 21.44 -33.39 -6.73
C PRO A 19 20.24 -33.56 -7.69
N SER A 20 19.67 -34.76 -7.78
CA SER A 20 18.53 -35.05 -8.65
C SER A 20 17.24 -34.35 -8.22
N ILE A 21 17.05 -34.10 -6.91
CA ILE A 21 15.90 -33.37 -6.38
C ILE A 21 16.09 -31.87 -6.61
N ILE A 22 17.29 -31.33 -6.34
CA ILE A 22 17.62 -29.91 -6.60
C ILE A 22 17.40 -29.56 -8.06
N ASP A 23 17.91 -30.38 -8.98
CA ASP A 23 17.76 -30.15 -10.42
C ASP A 23 16.29 -30.16 -10.83
N ARG A 24 15.51 -31.12 -10.34
CA ARG A 24 14.08 -31.20 -10.62
C ARG A 24 13.29 -30.01 -10.05
N ILE A 25 13.60 -29.56 -8.83
CA ILE A 25 12.98 -28.38 -8.23
C ILE A 25 13.35 -27.11 -9.01
N ALA A 26 14.62 -26.96 -9.42
CA ALA A 26 15.08 -25.80 -10.18
C ALA A 26 14.35 -25.63 -11.53
N HIS A 27 13.98 -26.72 -12.19
CA HIS A 27 13.20 -26.68 -13.43
C HIS A 27 11.71 -26.42 -13.23
N ILE A 28 11.18 -26.58 -12.02
CA ILE A 28 9.77 -26.31 -11.68
C ILE A 28 9.60 -24.86 -11.19
N LEU A 29 10.59 -24.35 -10.47
CA LEU A 29 10.55 -23.00 -9.90
C LEU A 29 10.80 -21.93 -10.96
N HIS A 30 10.19 -20.76 -10.75
CA HIS A 30 10.50 -19.57 -11.53
C HIS A 30 12.00 -19.22 -11.36
N ARG A 31 12.66 -18.72 -12.42
CA ARG A 31 14.12 -18.49 -12.39
C ARG A 31 14.58 -17.56 -11.26
N ASN A 32 13.77 -16.55 -10.92
CA ASN A 32 14.08 -15.66 -9.80
C ASN A 32 13.92 -16.36 -8.44
N GLU A 33 13.00 -17.31 -8.29
CA GLU A 33 12.89 -18.17 -7.08
C GLU A 33 14.13 -19.05 -6.95
N VAL A 34 14.61 -19.61 -8.06
CA VAL A 34 15.86 -20.38 -8.06
C VAL A 34 17.04 -19.51 -7.65
N ALA A 35 17.16 -18.32 -8.25
CA ALA A 35 18.26 -17.39 -8.00
C ALA A 35 18.28 -16.84 -6.57
N CYS A 36 17.11 -16.49 -6.03
CA CYS A 36 16.98 -15.79 -4.76
C CYS A 36 16.74 -16.69 -3.55
N SER A 37 16.23 -17.91 -3.76
CA SER A 37 15.80 -18.78 -2.67
C SER A 37 16.49 -20.15 -2.72
N LEU A 38 16.45 -20.86 -3.84
CA LEU A 38 17.05 -22.20 -3.93
C LEU A 38 18.59 -22.16 -3.87
N ARG A 39 19.22 -21.22 -4.59
CA ARG A 39 20.69 -21.11 -4.64
C ARG A 39 21.34 -20.64 -3.36
N VAL A 40 20.59 -20.01 -2.47
CA VAL A 40 21.13 -19.46 -1.21
C VAL A 40 21.00 -20.44 -0.04
N VAL A 41 20.45 -21.65 -0.27
CA VAL A 41 20.30 -22.70 0.76
C VAL A 41 21.65 -23.19 1.24
N ASP A 42 22.56 -23.56 0.33
CA ASP A 42 23.91 -24.02 0.68
C ASP A 42 24.90 -23.91 -0.50
N THR A 43 26.19 -24.12 -0.21
CA THR A 43 27.28 -23.94 -1.20
C THR A 43 27.28 -25.02 -2.29
N SER A 44 26.84 -26.24 -1.99
CA SER A 44 26.73 -27.34 -2.97
C SER A 44 25.61 -27.04 -3.98
N THR A 45 24.44 -26.63 -3.49
CA THR A 45 23.30 -26.20 -4.32
C THR A 45 23.66 -25.00 -5.20
N ALA A 46 24.34 -23.99 -4.65
CA ALA A 46 24.86 -22.87 -5.42
C ALA A 46 25.86 -23.29 -6.51
N ALA A 47 26.64 -24.34 -6.24
CA ALA A 47 27.64 -24.85 -7.18
C ALA A 47 27.03 -25.64 -8.34
N MET A 48 25.92 -26.34 -8.10
CA MET A 48 25.16 -27.02 -9.14
C MET A 48 24.45 -26.04 -10.08
N LEU A 49 23.88 -24.96 -9.53
CA LEU A 49 23.07 -23.99 -10.25
C LEU A 49 23.88 -22.76 -10.66
N ARG A 50 25.02 -22.95 -11.35
CA ARG A 50 25.93 -21.87 -11.78
C ARG A 50 25.62 -21.28 -13.16
N THR A 51 24.59 -21.75 -13.84
CA THR A 51 24.24 -21.25 -15.17
C THR A 51 23.75 -19.79 -15.10
N PRO A 52 23.96 -18.99 -16.16
CA PRO A 52 23.42 -17.62 -16.26
C PRO A 52 21.91 -17.53 -15.99
N GLU A 53 21.19 -18.57 -16.37
CA GLU A 53 19.75 -18.74 -16.16
C GLU A 53 19.35 -18.68 -14.68
N PHE A 54 20.12 -19.30 -13.79
CA PHE A 54 19.83 -19.34 -12.36
C PHE A 54 20.68 -18.36 -11.54
N THR A 55 21.64 -17.68 -12.18
CA THR A 55 22.54 -16.74 -11.49
C THR A 55 22.12 -15.28 -11.61
N THR A 56 21.29 -14.96 -12.59
CA THR A 56 20.87 -13.58 -12.88
C THR A 56 19.42 -13.37 -12.44
N VAL A 57 19.18 -12.39 -11.57
CA VAL A 57 17.82 -11.98 -11.19
C VAL A 57 17.28 -11.00 -12.22
N ARG A 58 16.12 -11.31 -12.81
CA ARG A 58 15.43 -10.44 -13.77
C ARG A 58 14.34 -9.65 -13.06
N LEU A 59 14.55 -8.35 -12.90
CA LEU A 59 13.63 -7.48 -12.17
C LEU A 59 12.31 -7.22 -12.88
N SER A 60 12.26 -7.40 -14.19
CA SER A 60 11.03 -7.38 -15.00
C SER A 60 10.19 -8.63 -14.87
N GLU A 61 10.62 -9.62 -14.08
CA GLU A 61 9.87 -10.84 -13.78
C GLU A 61 9.65 -10.94 -12.26
N PRO A 62 8.62 -11.65 -11.77
CA PRO A 62 8.33 -11.73 -10.34
C PRO A 62 9.56 -12.15 -9.52
N VAL A 63 9.93 -11.32 -8.54
CA VAL A 63 11.01 -11.60 -7.57
C VAL A 63 10.39 -11.92 -6.21
N PRO A 64 10.88 -12.92 -5.46
CA PRO A 64 10.33 -13.24 -4.15
C PRO A 64 10.41 -12.03 -3.20
N HIS A 65 9.29 -11.72 -2.54
CA HIS A 65 9.16 -10.47 -1.78
C HIS A 65 10.22 -10.32 -0.69
N HIS A 66 10.53 -11.39 0.02
CA HIS A 66 11.54 -11.38 1.08
C HIS A 66 12.94 -11.01 0.55
N SER A 67 13.34 -11.51 -0.62
CA SER A 67 14.63 -11.22 -1.25
C SER A 67 14.69 -9.79 -1.79
N PHE A 68 13.60 -9.35 -2.42
CA PHE A 68 13.45 -7.97 -2.88
C PHE A 68 13.54 -6.99 -1.68
N ALA A 69 12.79 -7.26 -0.62
CA ALA A 69 12.78 -6.46 0.60
C ALA A 69 14.13 -6.47 1.33
N TRP A 70 14.83 -7.60 1.35
CA TRP A 70 16.18 -7.65 1.90
C TRP A 70 17.15 -6.74 1.14
N ARG A 71 17.04 -6.69 -0.19
CA ARG A 71 17.93 -5.89 -1.06
C ARG A 71 17.62 -4.39 -1.01
N TRP A 72 16.34 -4.02 -1.04
CA TRP A 72 15.90 -2.62 -1.22
C TRP A 72 15.07 -2.05 -0.08
N GLY A 73 14.53 -2.87 0.82
CA GLY A 73 13.63 -2.42 1.89
C GLY A 73 14.32 -1.70 3.05
N ARG A 74 15.66 -1.65 3.08
CA ARG A 74 16.42 -0.99 4.15
C ARG A 74 16.59 0.51 3.87
N PRO A 75 16.42 1.39 4.88
CA PRO A 75 16.68 2.82 4.71
C PRO A 75 18.10 3.08 4.21
N GLY A 76 18.23 3.97 3.23
CA GLY A 76 19.53 4.40 2.71
C GLY A 76 20.06 3.59 1.52
N MET A 77 19.44 2.47 1.14
CA MET A 77 19.92 1.64 0.03
C MET A 77 19.93 2.34 -1.33
N MET A 78 19.10 3.36 -1.51
CA MET A 78 19.01 4.16 -2.73
C MET A 78 19.56 5.58 -2.55
N ARG A 79 20.29 5.88 -1.45
CA ARG A 79 20.81 7.24 -1.18
C ARG A 79 21.68 7.75 -2.31
N ASP A 80 22.55 6.91 -2.84
CA ASP A 80 23.50 7.27 -3.90
C ASP A 80 22.91 7.07 -5.31
N TRP A 81 21.64 6.66 -5.42
CA TRP A 81 21.02 6.43 -6.72
C TRP A 81 20.51 7.73 -7.34
N THR A 82 20.73 7.86 -8.64
CA THR A 82 20.12 8.92 -9.43
C THR A 82 18.61 8.70 -9.56
N ARG A 83 17.86 9.77 -9.87
CA ARG A 83 16.42 9.67 -10.14
C ARG A 83 16.13 8.65 -11.25
N ALA A 84 16.93 8.64 -12.32
CA ALA A 84 16.78 7.70 -13.44
C ALA A 84 16.96 6.24 -13.02
N GLN A 85 17.90 5.93 -12.11
CA GLN A 85 18.09 4.57 -11.59
C GLN A 85 16.90 4.11 -10.74
N ARG A 86 16.37 4.99 -9.89
CA ARG A 86 15.19 4.70 -9.07
C ARG A 86 13.96 4.47 -9.94
N GLU A 87 13.80 5.30 -10.96
CA GLU A 87 12.74 5.16 -11.96
C GLU A 87 12.85 3.86 -12.75
N LYS A 88 14.06 3.49 -13.21
CA LYS A 88 14.28 2.21 -13.89
C LYS A 88 13.89 1.01 -13.03
N LEU A 89 14.21 1.02 -11.73
CA LEU A 89 13.76 -0.01 -10.79
C LEU A 89 12.22 -0.05 -10.67
N LEU A 90 11.56 1.12 -10.62
CA LEU A 90 10.10 1.18 -10.61
C LEU A 90 9.50 0.61 -11.91
N CYS A 91 10.03 0.97 -13.07
CA CYS A 91 9.57 0.43 -14.35
C CYS A 91 9.72 -1.09 -14.42
N LEU A 92 10.86 -1.64 -13.99
CA LEU A 92 11.11 -3.08 -13.99
C LEU A 92 10.16 -3.80 -13.02
N THR A 93 10.02 -3.28 -11.79
CA THR A 93 9.11 -3.89 -10.80
C THR A 93 7.65 -3.78 -11.21
N ALA A 94 7.24 -2.69 -11.85
CA ALA A 94 5.91 -2.53 -12.41
C ALA A 94 5.64 -3.54 -13.54
N ALA A 95 6.62 -3.71 -14.44
CA ALA A 95 6.58 -4.70 -15.51
C ALA A 95 6.64 -6.15 -15.04
N SER A 96 7.01 -6.41 -13.77
CA SER A 96 7.02 -7.76 -13.20
C SER A 96 5.67 -8.25 -12.67
N GLY A 97 4.72 -7.33 -12.46
CA GLY A 97 3.44 -7.64 -11.83
C GLY A 97 3.49 -7.89 -10.31
N ALA A 98 4.67 -7.83 -9.69
CA ALA A 98 4.84 -8.05 -8.24
C ALA A 98 4.43 -6.79 -7.44
N THR A 99 3.12 -6.60 -7.22
CA THR A 99 2.54 -5.41 -6.57
C THR A 99 3.13 -5.11 -5.18
N ALA A 100 3.40 -6.12 -4.36
CA ALA A 100 4.05 -5.93 -3.06
C ALA A 100 5.47 -5.37 -3.17
N ASN A 101 6.22 -5.77 -4.20
CA ASN A 101 7.55 -5.23 -4.47
C ASN A 101 7.45 -3.82 -5.05
N LEU A 102 6.49 -3.56 -5.93
CA LEU A 102 6.24 -2.24 -6.49
C LEU A 102 5.87 -1.23 -5.39
N ALA A 103 4.99 -1.60 -4.46
CA ALA A 103 4.63 -0.75 -3.31
C ALA A 103 5.85 -0.42 -2.44
N LEU A 104 6.68 -1.43 -2.16
CA LEU A 104 7.90 -1.24 -1.40
C LEU A 104 8.90 -0.34 -2.15
N ALA A 105 9.08 -0.58 -3.45
CA ALA A 105 9.97 0.20 -4.29
C ALA A 105 9.54 1.66 -4.38
N ALA A 106 8.25 1.94 -4.59
CA ALA A 106 7.70 3.30 -4.63
C ALA A 106 7.93 4.04 -3.31
N ARG A 107 7.71 3.36 -2.18
CA ARG A 107 7.95 3.93 -0.85
C ARG A 107 9.41 4.29 -0.61
N VAL A 108 10.35 3.41 -1.01
CA VAL A 108 11.79 3.63 -0.75
C VAL A 108 12.43 4.57 -1.77
N ALA A 109 11.93 4.59 -3.01
CA ALA A 109 12.43 5.47 -4.06
C ALA A 109 12.25 6.96 -3.70
N GLY A 110 11.21 7.28 -2.94
CA GLY A 110 10.93 8.65 -2.48
C GLY A 110 10.55 9.60 -3.63
N CYS A 111 10.16 9.07 -4.79
CA CYS A 111 9.68 9.81 -5.94
C CYS A 111 8.29 9.32 -6.34
N ARG A 112 7.46 10.23 -6.86
CA ARG A 112 6.18 9.85 -7.44
C ARG A 112 6.41 8.98 -8.69
N PRO A 113 5.58 7.96 -8.94
CA PRO A 113 5.66 7.19 -10.18
C PRO A 113 5.50 8.11 -11.38
N THR A 114 6.37 7.93 -12.37
CA THR A 114 6.37 8.71 -13.61
C THR A 114 5.48 8.04 -14.67
N PRO A 115 5.09 8.76 -15.73
CA PRO A 115 4.42 8.21 -16.90
C PRO A 115 5.05 6.91 -17.44
N GLU A 116 6.37 6.83 -17.43
CA GLU A 116 7.18 5.72 -17.92
C GLU A 116 6.93 4.44 -17.10
N VAL A 117 6.70 4.57 -15.80
CA VAL A 117 6.37 3.44 -14.91
C VAL A 117 4.98 2.89 -15.25
N GLY A 118 4.02 3.79 -15.48
CA GLY A 118 2.67 3.44 -15.94
C GLY A 118 2.71 2.72 -17.29
N TYR A 119 3.46 3.27 -18.25
CA TYR A 119 3.66 2.65 -19.57
C TYR A 119 4.29 1.25 -19.45
N ALA A 120 5.31 1.07 -18.60
CA ALA A 120 5.94 -0.23 -18.38
C ALA A 120 4.96 -1.27 -17.79
N ALA A 121 4.12 -0.88 -16.83
CA ALA A 121 3.09 -1.74 -16.25
C ALA A 121 2.05 -2.16 -17.31
N GLY A 122 1.58 -1.18 -18.09
CA GLY A 122 0.62 -1.38 -19.17
C GLY A 122 1.18 -2.31 -20.25
N LYS A 123 2.40 -2.03 -20.73
CA LYS A 123 3.08 -2.82 -21.77
C LYS A 123 3.34 -4.27 -21.37
N ALA A 124 3.48 -4.55 -20.07
CA ALA A 124 3.60 -5.91 -19.54
C ALA A 124 2.24 -6.59 -19.28
N GLY A 125 1.12 -5.85 -19.37
CA GLY A 125 -0.22 -6.41 -19.20
C GLY A 125 -0.65 -6.62 -17.75
N HIS A 126 -0.03 -5.92 -16.80
CA HIS A 126 -0.28 -6.15 -15.37
C HIS A 126 -1.29 -5.15 -14.78
N LEU A 127 -2.57 -5.55 -14.76
CA LEU A 127 -3.65 -4.76 -14.15
C LEU A 127 -3.36 -4.37 -12.70
N GLY A 128 -2.90 -5.32 -11.87
CA GLY A 128 -2.60 -5.05 -10.45
C GLY A 128 -1.50 -4.01 -10.25
N SER A 129 -0.49 -3.98 -11.12
CA SER A 129 0.54 -2.92 -11.11
C SER A 129 -0.06 -1.57 -11.52
N CYS A 130 -0.89 -1.54 -12.57
CA CYS A 130 -1.57 -0.32 -13.01
C CYS A 130 -2.49 0.24 -11.91
N ALA A 131 -3.23 -0.63 -11.22
CA ALA A 131 -4.11 -0.26 -10.12
C ALA A 131 -3.35 0.38 -8.94
N LEU A 132 -2.26 -0.26 -8.51
CA LEU A 132 -1.41 0.32 -7.46
C LEU A 132 -0.78 1.65 -7.90
N LEU A 133 -0.40 1.80 -9.17
CA LEU A 133 0.15 3.07 -9.68
C LEU A 133 -0.90 4.18 -9.70
N ALA A 134 -2.16 3.88 -10.04
CA ALA A 134 -3.26 4.83 -9.96
C ALA A 134 -3.50 5.29 -8.52
N GLU A 135 -3.48 4.36 -7.53
CA GLU A 135 -3.56 4.71 -6.11
C GLU A 135 -2.41 5.63 -5.66
N LEU A 136 -1.23 5.47 -6.25
CA LEU A 136 -0.05 6.33 -6.02
C LEU A 136 -0.10 7.65 -6.82
N GLY A 137 -1.18 7.92 -7.56
CA GLY A 137 -1.42 9.16 -8.29
C GLY A 137 -0.80 9.21 -9.70
N CYS A 138 -0.50 8.06 -10.31
CA CYS A 138 -0.04 7.98 -11.70
C CYS A 138 -1.23 8.17 -12.66
N GLU A 139 -1.05 8.95 -13.73
CA GLU A 139 -2.06 9.10 -14.77
C GLU A 139 -2.14 7.85 -15.65
N MET A 140 -3.32 7.23 -15.73
CA MET A 140 -3.50 5.96 -16.42
C MET A 140 -3.43 6.03 -17.96
N VAL A 141 -3.39 7.22 -18.56
CA VAL A 141 -3.26 7.40 -20.02
C VAL A 141 -2.05 6.64 -20.57
N HIS A 142 -0.89 6.78 -19.92
CA HIS A 142 0.34 6.10 -20.34
C HIS A 142 0.29 4.58 -20.11
N ALA A 143 -0.44 4.12 -19.09
CA ALA A 143 -0.69 2.69 -18.89
C ALA A 143 -1.60 2.12 -19.98
N ILE A 144 -2.60 2.88 -20.44
CA ILE A 144 -3.45 2.50 -21.59
C ILE A 144 -2.62 2.45 -22.88
N GLU A 145 -1.78 3.45 -23.13
CA GLU A 145 -0.85 3.45 -24.29
C GLU A 145 0.11 2.26 -24.25
N GLY A 146 0.67 1.98 -23.07
CA GLY A 146 1.53 0.82 -22.85
C GLY A 146 0.78 -0.48 -23.12
N ALA A 147 -0.42 -0.64 -22.58
CA ALA A 147 -1.27 -1.80 -22.80
C ALA A 147 -1.59 -2.00 -24.29
N ALA A 148 -1.88 -0.92 -25.03
CA ALA A 148 -2.10 -0.96 -26.46
C ALA A 148 -0.82 -1.40 -27.21
N ALA A 149 0.34 -0.85 -26.84
CA ALA A 149 1.63 -1.22 -27.40
C ALA A 149 2.05 -2.68 -27.09
N GLY A 150 1.60 -3.22 -25.95
CA GLY A 150 1.79 -4.61 -25.55
C GLY A 150 0.77 -5.59 -26.15
N GLY A 151 -0.28 -5.08 -26.82
CA GLY A 151 -1.36 -5.90 -27.37
C GLY A 151 -2.36 -6.42 -26.33
N HIS A 152 -2.42 -5.78 -25.15
CA HIS A 152 -3.30 -6.16 -24.04
C HIS A 152 -4.66 -5.46 -24.15
N LEU A 153 -5.49 -5.88 -25.12
CA LEU A 153 -6.79 -5.27 -25.38
C LEU A 153 -7.70 -5.22 -24.13
N SER A 154 -7.81 -6.34 -23.40
CA SER A 154 -8.64 -6.41 -22.19
C SER A 154 -8.21 -5.39 -21.13
N LEU A 155 -6.90 -5.19 -20.97
CA LEU A 155 -6.36 -4.20 -20.05
C LEU A 155 -6.65 -2.76 -20.52
N CYS A 156 -6.57 -2.50 -21.83
CA CYS A 156 -6.94 -1.20 -22.39
C CYS A 156 -8.41 -0.87 -22.10
N GLU A 157 -9.31 -1.82 -22.34
CA GLU A 157 -10.74 -1.67 -22.10
C GLU A 157 -11.04 -1.41 -20.62
N GLU A 158 -10.42 -2.17 -19.73
CA GLU A 158 -10.60 -2.03 -18.28
C GLU A 158 -10.07 -0.69 -17.74
N LEU A 159 -8.85 -0.29 -18.14
CA LEU A 159 -8.27 0.99 -17.73
C LEU A 159 -9.04 2.19 -18.32
N THR A 160 -9.55 2.08 -19.55
CA THR A 160 -10.38 3.12 -20.17
C THR A 160 -11.73 3.25 -19.45
N GLY A 161 -12.36 2.11 -19.12
CA GLY A 161 -13.60 2.09 -18.34
C GLY A 161 -13.43 2.72 -16.96
N TRP A 162 -12.33 2.39 -16.27
CA TRP A 162 -11.98 3.00 -14.99
C TRP A 162 -11.83 4.52 -15.10
N ALA A 163 -10.96 5.00 -15.98
CA ALA A 163 -10.71 6.43 -16.13
C ALA A 163 -11.98 7.20 -16.51
N ALA A 164 -12.82 6.64 -17.38
CA ALA A 164 -14.10 7.25 -17.75
C ALA A 164 -15.07 7.33 -16.57
N ALA A 165 -15.16 6.28 -15.74
CA ALA A 165 -16.03 6.27 -14.57
C ALA A 165 -15.56 7.24 -13.48
N GLU A 166 -14.25 7.29 -13.21
CA GLU A 166 -13.64 8.22 -12.25
C GLU A 166 -13.93 9.69 -12.62
N LYS A 167 -13.91 10.01 -13.92
CA LYS A 167 -14.18 11.37 -14.43
C LYS A 167 -15.65 11.63 -14.77
N GLY A 168 -16.55 10.67 -14.56
CA GLY A 168 -17.97 10.83 -14.86
C GLY A 168 -18.30 10.90 -16.36
N HIS A 169 -17.42 10.43 -17.23
CA HIS A 169 -17.55 10.48 -18.68
C HIS A 169 -18.44 9.35 -19.22
N LEU A 170 -19.73 9.43 -18.90
CA LEU A 170 -20.74 8.43 -19.29
C LEU A 170 -20.72 8.10 -20.79
N HIS A 171 -20.51 9.08 -21.66
CA HIS A 171 -20.49 8.89 -23.11
C HIS A 171 -19.39 7.93 -23.58
N VAL A 172 -18.23 7.90 -22.91
CA VAL A 172 -17.14 6.96 -23.22
C VAL A 172 -17.55 5.54 -22.85
N LEU A 173 -18.14 5.36 -21.68
CA LEU A 173 -18.63 4.06 -21.22
C LEU A 173 -19.75 3.52 -22.12
N GLN A 174 -20.66 4.39 -22.55
CA GLN A 174 -21.71 4.05 -23.51
C GLN A 174 -21.13 3.65 -24.87
N ALA A 175 -20.12 4.36 -25.36
CA ALA A 175 -19.45 4.01 -26.62
C ALA A 175 -18.72 2.66 -26.54
N LEU A 176 -18.02 2.38 -25.43
CA LEU A 176 -17.39 1.09 -25.18
C LEU A 176 -18.44 -0.05 -25.16
N HIS A 177 -19.52 0.14 -24.40
CA HIS A 177 -20.59 -0.86 -24.32
C HIS A 177 -21.27 -1.09 -25.67
N ALA A 178 -21.57 -0.03 -26.43
CA ALA A 178 -22.16 -0.13 -27.77
C ALA A 178 -21.23 -0.86 -28.77
N ALA A 179 -19.91 -0.75 -28.59
CA ALA A 179 -18.92 -1.49 -29.35
C ALA A 179 -18.73 -2.94 -28.88
N GLY A 180 -19.56 -3.42 -27.94
CA GLY A 180 -19.45 -4.76 -27.35
C GLY A 180 -18.18 -4.94 -26.52
N ARG A 181 -17.56 -3.86 -26.03
CA ARG A 181 -16.36 -3.89 -25.19
C ARG A 181 -16.72 -3.91 -23.71
N SER A 182 -15.80 -4.45 -22.91
CA SER A 182 -15.96 -4.43 -21.46
C SER A 182 -15.85 -2.99 -20.96
N VAL A 183 -16.79 -2.58 -20.10
CA VAL A 183 -16.72 -1.31 -19.37
C VAL A 183 -16.18 -1.47 -17.95
N GLY A 184 -15.77 -2.69 -17.56
CA GLY A 184 -15.34 -2.97 -16.19
C GLY A 184 -16.43 -2.63 -15.16
N ALA A 185 -17.69 -3.00 -15.44
CA ALA A 185 -18.88 -2.45 -14.78
C ALA A 185 -18.82 -2.42 -13.24
N ARG A 186 -18.24 -3.46 -12.62
CA ARG A 186 -18.04 -3.49 -11.17
C ARG A 186 -17.10 -2.37 -10.72
N GLY A 187 -15.88 -2.29 -11.26
CA GLY A 187 -14.90 -1.26 -10.92
C GLY A 187 -15.46 0.14 -11.20
N ALA A 188 -15.98 0.34 -12.41
CA ALA A 188 -16.62 1.59 -12.82
C ALA A 188 -17.74 2.05 -11.87
N ALA A 189 -18.52 1.13 -11.30
CA ALA A 189 -19.55 1.47 -10.32
C ALA A 189 -18.95 2.00 -9.00
N TYR A 190 -17.88 1.38 -8.48
CA TYR A 190 -17.19 1.89 -7.29
C TYR A 190 -16.55 3.24 -7.55
N ASP A 191 -15.89 3.43 -8.69
CA ASP A 191 -15.25 4.70 -9.03
C ASP A 191 -16.26 5.82 -9.23
N ALA A 192 -17.38 5.53 -9.91
CA ALA A 192 -18.49 6.47 -10.04
C ALA A 192 -19.07 6.83 -8.65
N ALA A 193 -19.25 5.84 -7.77
CA ALA A 193 -19.76 6.09 -6.42
C ALA A 193 -18.79 6.92 -5.56
N ARG A 194 -17.50 6.59 -5.57
CA ARG A 194 -16.44 7.30 -4.84
C ARG A 194 -16.25 8.75 -5.29
N ASN A 195 -16.63 9.07 -6.53
CA ASN A 195 -16.51 10.40 -7.11
C ASN A 195 -17.86 11.11 -7.30
N GLY A 196 -18.95 10.56 -6.76
CA GLY A 196 -20.26 11.20 -6.77
C GLY A 196 -20.97 11.23 -8.13
N HIS A 197 -20.53 10.44 -9.11
CA HIS A 197 -21.09 10.43 -10.48
C HIS A 197 -22.36 9.57 -10.56
N LEU A 198 -23.45 10.08 -9.97
CA LEU A 198 -24.74 9.40 -9.94
C LEU A 198 -25.24 8.99 -11.34
N HIS A 199 -25.06 9.84 -12.34
CA HIS A 199 -25.48 9.55 -13.73
C HIS A 199 -24.75 8.34 -14.33
N VAL A 200 -23.45 8.17 -14.01
CA VAL A 200 -22.69 6.97 -14.43
C VAL A 200 -23.17 5.75 -13.68
N LEU A 201 -23.29 5.84 -12.35
CA LEU A 201 -23.72 4.71 -11.53
C LEU A 201 -25.14 4.25 -11.90
N ALA A 202 -26.05 5.20 -12.15
CA ALA A 202 -27.41 4.91 -12.58
C ALA A 202 -27.43 4.16 -13.91
N TRP A 203 -26.69 4.64 -14.90
CA TRP A 203 -26.57 3.95 -16.18
C TRP A 203 -25.99 2.53 -16.03
N LEU A 204 -24.93 2.35 -15.22
CA LEU A 204 -24.31 1.04 -15.00
C LEU A 204 -25.26 0.04 -14.35
N VAL A 205 -26.09 0.49 -13.39
CA VAL A 205 -27.05 -0.36 -12.67
C VAL A 205 -28.29 -0.65 -13.51
N GLU A 206 -28.75 0.32 -14.29
CA GLU A 206 -30.00 0.22 -15.07
C GLU A 206 -29.79 -0.46 -16.43
N THR A 207 -28.55 -0.54 -16.93
CA THR A 207 -28.24 -1.22 -18.19
C THR A 207 -28.25 -2.74 -18.02
N PRO A 208 -29.14 -3.46 -18.73
CA PRO A 208 -29.19 -4.92 -18.66
C PRO A 208 -27.87 -5.56 -19.09
N GLY A 209 -27.45 -6.60 -18.37
CA GLY A 209 -26.25 -7.37 -18.71
C GLY A 209 -24.93 -6.85 -18.12
N LEU A 210 -24.89 -5.64 -17.52
CA LEU A 210 -23.69 -5.15 -16.82
C LEU A 210 -23.56 -5.71 -15.38
N GLY A 211 -24.67 -6.10 -14.76
CA GLY A 211 -24.67 -6.93 -13.53
C GLY A 211 -24.01 -6.28 -12.31
N VAL A 212 -24.17 -4.97 -12.12
CA VAL A 212 -23.64 -4.27 -10.94
C VAL A 212 -24.32 -4.78 -9.66
N VAL A 213 -23.50 -5.22 -8.70
CA VAL A 213 -23.96 -5.67 -7.39
C VAL A 213 -24.06 -4.48 -6.44
N LEU A 214 -25.24 -4.26 -5.86
CA LEU A 214 -25.47 -3.22 -4.85
C LEU A 214 -25.12 -3.72 -3.45
N ASP A 215 -23.82 -3.71 -3.13
CA ASP A 215 -23.29 -4.18 -1.85
C ASP A 215 -22.92 -3.04 -0.87
N GLU A 216 -22.59 -3.43 0.37
CA GLU A 216 -22.22 -2.48 1.43
C GLU A 216 -20.98 -1.64 1.07
N GLU A 217 -20.04 -2.22 0.32
CA GLU A 217 -18.84 -1.50 -0.09
C GLU A 217 -19.14 -0.41 -1.11
N LEU A 218 -20.08 -0.65 -2.04
CA LEU A 218 -20.54 0.38 -2.98
C LEU A 218 -21.21 1.54 -2.23
N PHE A 219 -22.01 1.21 -1.22
CA PHE A 219 -22.63 2.21 -0.35
C PHE A 219 -21.61 3.02 0.44
N ARG A 220 -20.58 2.34 0.99
CA ARG A 220 -19.46 2.99 1.67
C ARG A 220 -18.68 3.92 0.74
N ALA A 221 -18.46 3.50 -0.51
CA ALA A 221 -17.82 4.32 -1.54
C ALA A 221 -18.60 5.61 -1.80
N ALA A 222 -19.93 5.52 -1.95
CA ALA A 222 -20.79 6.70 -2.07
C ALA A 222 -20.72 7.62 -0.83
N ALA A 223 -20.66 7.02 0.37
CA ALA A 223 -20.57 7.77 1.62
C ALA A 223 -19.24 8.53 1.75
N ALA A 224 -18.15 7.97 1.24
CA ALA A 224 -16.83 8.62 1.22
C ALA A 224 -16.79 9.89 0.34
N TRP A 225 -17.67 10.00 -0.66
CA TRP A 225 -17.84 11.26 -1.42
C TRP A 225 -18.72 12.27 -0.67
N GLY A 226 -19.65 11.79 0.17
CA GLY A 226 -20.57 12.64 0.93
C GLY A 226 -21.82 13.09 0.16
N SER A 227 -22.18 12.45 -0.97
CA SER A 227 -23.41 12.81 -1.70
C SER A 227 -24.65 12.15 -1.07
N VAL A 228 -25.47 12.94 -0.38
CA VAL A 228 -26.77 12.50 0.15
C VAL A 228 -27.70 11.98 -0.95
N GLU A 229 -27.68 12.59 -2.13
CA GLU A 229 -28.49 12.17 -3.28
C GLU A 229 -28.10 10.76 -3.74
N LEU A 230 -26.81 10.48 -3.85
CA LEU A 230 -26.29 9.18 -4.22
C LEU A 230 -26.62 8.11 -3.17
N LEU A 231 -26.50 8.45 -1.89
CA LEU A 231 -26.87 7.58 -0.76
C LEU A 231 -28.36 7.25 -0.78
N ALA A 232 -29.23 8.25 -1.01
CA ALA A 232 -30.66 8.06 -1.13
C ALA A 232 -31.00 7.15 -2.31
N TRP A 233 -30.44 7.42 -3.49
CA TRP A 233 -30.66 6.64 -4.69
C TRP A 233 -30.26 5.17 -4.53
N LEU A 234 -29.13 4.90 -3.86
CA LEU A 234 -28.68 3.54 -3.55
C LEU A 234 -29.62 2.84 -2.56
N ARG A 235 -30.13 3.55 -1.54
CA ARG A 235 -31.07 2.95 -0.57
C ARG A 235 -32.41 2.61 -1.18
N GLU A 236 -32.93 3.44 -2.07
CA GLU A 236 -34.18 3.18 -2.80
C GLU A 236 -34.12 1.88 -3.61
N ARG A 237 -32.92 1.48 -4.06
CA ARG A 237 -32.66 0.22 -4.79
C ARG A 237 -32.27 -0.95 -3.88
N GLY A 238 -32.41 -0.80 -2.57
CA GLY A 238 -32.15 -1.85 -1.60
C GLY A 238 -30.68 -2.12 -1.31
N CYS A 239 -29.77 -1.22 -1.71
CA CYS A 239 -28.35 -1.33 -1.38
C CYS A 239 -28.18 -1.35 0.15
N ARG A 240 -27.46 -2.36 0.67
CA ARG A 240 -27.22 -2.49 2.11
C ARG A 240 -26.19 -1.45 2.57
N TRP A 241 -26.29 -1.03 3.82
CA TRP A 241 -25.27 -0.24 4.51
C TRP A 241 -24.80 -0.97 5.77
N GLY A 242 -23.66 -0.54 6.29
CA GLY A 242 -23.10 -0.96 7.57
C GLY A 242 -22.41 0.22 8.25
N GLY A 243 -21.88 0.01 9.46
CA GLY A 243 -21.25 1.08 10.22
C GLY A 243 -20.10 1.79 9.49
N ARG A 244 -19.43 1.07 8.58
CA ARG A 244 -18.34 1.62 7.76
C ARG A 244 -18.79 2.73 6.81
N ALA A 245 -20.07 2.79 6.44
CA ALA A 245 -20.62 3.91 5.67
C ALA A 245 -20.67 5.20 6.52
N PHE A 246 -20.97 5.08 7.82
CA PHE A 246 -20.99 6.21 8.74
C PHE A 246 -19.59 6.78 8.97
N SER A 247 -18.60 5.92 9.19
CA SER A 247 -17.20 6.36 9.34
C SER A 247 -16.62 6.92 8.03
N ALA A 248 -16.98 6.38 6.87
CA ALA A 248 -16.60 6.95 5.57
C ALA A 248 -17.20 8.35 5.34
N ALA A 249 -18.47 8.59 5.74
CA ALA A 249 -19.06 9.92 5.70
C ALA A 249 -18.34 10.90 6.63
N ALA A 250 -17.91 10.46 7.82
CA ALA A 250 -17.10 11.27 8.72
C ALA A 250 -15.73 11.63 8.12
N GLU A 251 -15.05 10.67 7.49
CA GLU A 251 -13.77 10.89 6.79
C GLU A 251 -13.89 11.89 5.63
N SER A 252 -15.04 11.90 4.94
CA SER A 252 -15.31 12.87 3.86
C SER A 252 -15.44 14.32 4.31
N GLY A 253 -15.66 14.57 5.62
CA GLY A 253 -16.03 15.89 6.15
C GLY A 253 -17.49 16.30 5.86
N CYS A 254 -18.29 15.47 5.18
CA CYS A 254 -19.66 15.80 4.83
C CYS A 254 -20.65 15.54 5.97
N LYS A 255 -20.91 16.58 6.76
CA LYS A 255 -21.89 16.54 7.87
C LYS A 255 -23.30 16.18 7.40
N ALA A 256 -23.72 16.65 6.23
CA ALA A 256 -25.05 16.36 5.70
C ALA A 256 -25.25 14.86 5.42
N ALA A 257 -24.23 14.19 4.87
CA ALA A 257 -24.26 12.74 4.70
C ALA A 257 -24.30 12.00 6.04
N LEU A 258 -23.50 12.45 7.00
CA LEU A 258 -23.44 11.88 8.35
C LEU A 258 -24.79 11.99 9.10
N GLU A 259 -25.40 13.18 9.07
CA GLU A 259 -26.70 13.46 9.65
C GLU A 259 -27.80 12.60 8.99
N TRP A 260 -27.79 12.55 7.65
CA TRP A 260 -28.73 11.74 6.88
C TRP A 260 -28.65 10.24 7.22
N LEU A 261 -27.44 9.72 7.45
CA LEU A 261 -27.21 8.33 7.87
C LEU A 261 -27.70 8.09 9.30
N ALA A 262 -27.41 9.00 10.23
CA ALA A 262 -27.85 8.91 11.61
C ALA A 262 -29.38 8.91 11.74
N GLU A 263 -30.05 9.83 11.04
CA GLU A 263 -31.51 9.96 11.03
C GLU A 263 -32.22 8.68 10.56
N ARG A 264 -31.58 7.90 9.69
CA ARG A 264 -32.13 6.66 9.13
C ARG A 264 -31.68 5.41 9.87
N GLY A 265 -31.00 5.58 11.01
CA GLY A 265 -30.55 4.47 11.85
C GLY A 265 -29.43 3.65 11.21
N CYS A 266 -28.58 4.26 10.38
CA CYS A 266 -27.32 3.62 10.02
C CYS A 266 -26.51 3.37 11.30
N PRO A 267 -25.94 2.15 11.50
CA PRO A 267 -25.09 1.89 12.64
C PRO A 267 -23.96 2.93 12.72
N MET A 268 -23.76 3.52 13.89
CA MET A 268 -22.66 4.46 14.11
C MET A 268 -21.39 3.67 14.42
N ASP A 269 -20.41 3.77 13.54
CA ASP A 269 -19.07 3.21 13.78
C ASP A 269 -18.26 4.16 14.68
N TYR A 270 -17.74 3.63 15.78
CA TYR A 270 -16.97 4.40 16.75
C TYR A 270 -15.65 4.96 16.17
N SER A 271 -15.19 4.42 15.04
CA SER A 271 -14.00 4.94 14.35
C SER A 271 -14.20 6.34 13.77
N ALA A 272 -15.44 6.83 13.66
CA ALA A 272 -15.77 8.14 13.09
C ALA A 272 -15.07 9.29 13.84
N PHE A 273 -14.99 9.25 15.18
CA PHE A 273 -14.24 10.23 15.95
C PHE A 273 -12.74 10.23 15.62
N ALA A 274 -12.14 9.04 15.50
CA ALA A 274 -10.73 8.92 15.15
C ALA A 274 -10.45 9.42 13.73
N LEU A 275 -11.36 9.23 12.78
CA LEU A 275 -11.24 9.75 11.41
C LEU A 275 -11.36 11.27 11.39
N ALA A 276 -12.34 11.85 12.09
CA ALA A 276 -12.45 13.30 12.23
C ALA A 276 -11.19 13.93 12.86
N VAL A 277 -10.60 13.26 13.88
CA VAL A 277 -9.30 13.64 14.44
C VAL A 277 -8.22 13.60 13.36
N ARG A 278 -8.11 12.51 12.58
CA ARG A 278 -7.09 12.34 11.52
C ARG A 278 -7.19 13.35 10.38
N VAL A 279 -8.37 13.90 10.12
CA VAL A 279 -8.59 14.95 9.11
C VAL A 279 -8.46 16.36 9.70
N ASP A 280 -8.19 16.48 11.01
CA ASP A 280 -8.10 17.74 11.76
C ASP A 280 -9.43 18.55 11.73
N ASP A 281 -10.58 17.87 11.69
CA ASP A 281 -11.90 18.48 11.58
C ASP A 281 -12.65 18.54 12.92
N ILE A 282 -12.44 19.63 13.67
CA ILE A 282 -13.14 19.89 14.94
C ILE A 282 -14.66 20.01 14.74
N ALA A 283 -15.09 20.56 13.60
CA ALA A 283 -16.50 20.80 13.35
C ALA A 283 -17.24 19.47 13.12
N MET A 284 -16.56 18.46 12.58
CA MET A 284 -17.05 17.09 12.50
C MET A 284 -17.11 16.42 13.87
N LEU A 285 -16.13 16.65 14.76
CA LEU A 285 -16.18 16.14 16.15
C LEU A 285 -17.43 16.64 16.90
N GLU A 286 -17.77 17.92 16.75
CA GLU A 286 -18.99 18.51 17.32
C GLU A 286 -20.26 17.87 16.74
N CYS A 287 -20.27 17.60 15.44
CA CYS A 287 -21.38 16.91 14.78
C CYS A 287 -21.56 15.49 15.33
N LEU A 288 -20.47 14.73 15.44
CA LEU A 288 -20.48 13.37 15.99
C LEU A 288 -20.97 13.32 17.44
N GLN A 289 -20.53 14.26 18.28
CA GLN A 289 -21.00 14.40 19.65
C GLN A 289 -22.51 14.67 19.68
N ARG A 290 -22.99 15.62 18.87
CA ARG A 290 -24.41 15.98 18.78
C ARG A 290 -25.29 14.80 18.35
N LEU A 291 -24.78 13.96 17.45
CA LEU A 291 -25.47 12.74 16.99
C LEU A 291 -25.41 11.59 18.00
N GLY A 292 -24.65 11.72 19.09
CA GLY A 292 -24.51 10.66 20.08
C GLY A 292 -23.67 9.47 19.60
N CYS A 293 -22.71 9.72 18.69
CA CYS A 293 -21.78 8.68 18.24
C CYS A 293 -21.01 8.10 19.44
N PRO A 294 -20.83 6.77 19.54
CA PRO A 294 -20.03 6.19 20.61
C PRO A 294 -18.54 6.53 20.44
N TRP A 295 -17.85 6.80 21.56
CA TRP A 295 -16.39 6.98 21.59
C TRP A 295 -15.59 5.73 21.24
N GLY A 296 -16.18 4.54 21.43
CA GLY A 296 -15.51 3.26 21.26
C GLY A 296 -14.64 2.88 22.47
N PRO A 297 -13.54 2.12 22.26
CA PRO A 297 -12.65 1.70 23.34
C PRO A 297 -12.03 2.89 24.09
N THR A 298 -11.99 2.81 25.42
CA THR A 298 -11.40 3.85 26.28
C THR A 298 -9.99 4.23 25.85
N GLY A 299 -9.73 5.53 25.73
CA GLY A 299 -8.43 6.07 25.34
C GLY A 299 -8.12 6.03 23.85
N PHE A 300 -8.88 5.32 23.00
CA PHE A 300 -8.57 5.17 21.57
C PHE A 300 -8.53 6.50 20.81
N VAL A 301 -9.60 7.30 20.89
CA VAL A 301 -9.69 8.59 20.17
C VAL A 301 -8.63 9.58 20.68
N PHE A 302 -8.38 9.58 21.99
CA PHE A 302 -7.35 10.41 22.61
C PHE A 302 -5.94 10.02 22.15
N ASP A 303 -5.64 8.71 22.13
CA ASP A 303 -4.37 8.16 21.65
C ASP A 303 -4.10 8.56 20.19
N VAL A 304 -5.14 8.51 19.34
CA VAL A 304 -5.06 8.95 17.93
C VAL A 304 -4.73 10.44 17.85
N CYS A 305 -5.45 11.28 18.60
CA CYS A 305 -5.20 12.73 18.61
C CYS A 305 -3.81 13.07 19.13
N PHE A 306 -3.33 12.38 20.16
CA PHE A 306 -2.01 12.59 20.75
C PHE A 306 -0.86 12.25 19.78
N GLN A 307 -1.06 11.29 18.87
CA GLN A 307 -0.05 10.87 17.90
C GLN A 307 -0.15 11.58 16.55
N ALA A 308 -1.23 12.31 16.30
CA ALA A 308 -1.55 12.85 14.99
C ALA A 308 -0.56 13.93 14.50
N GLY A 309 0.07 14.68 15.42
CA GLY A 309 1.03 15.74 15.06
C GLY A 309 0.40 16.90 14.29
N HIS A 310 -0.89 17.16 14.51
CA HIS A 310 -1.67 18.17 13.78
C HIS A 310 -1.44 19.59 14.28
N THR A 311 -1.70 20.57 13.42
CA THR A 311 -1.64 22.00 13.79
C THR A 311 -2.62 22.35 14.90
N ASN A 312 -3.84 21.78 14.90
CA ASN A 312 -4.84 22.03 15.94
C ASN A 312 -4.82 20.99 17.07
N GLN A 313 -3.76 20.19 17.23
CA GLN A 313 -3.72 19.08 18.18
C GLN A 313 -4.07 19.48 19.61
N VAL A 314 -3.51 20.57 20.14
CA VAL A 314 -3.81 21.07 21.51
C VAL A 314 -5.28 21.45 21.64
N ARG A 315 -5.84 22.09 20.60
CA ARG A 315 -7.24 22.51 20.59
C ARG A 315 -8.17 21.30 20.53
N MET A 316 -7.85 20.29 19.72
CA MET A 316 -8.60 19.03 19.66
C MET A 316 -8.54 18.27 20.98
N LEU A 317 -7.36 18.12 21.60
CA LEU A 317 -7.22 17.48 22.91
C LEU A 317 -8.04 18.21 23.97
N SER A 318 -7.99 19.54 23.98
CA SER A 318 -8.79 20.37 24.90
C SER A 318 -10.29 20.15 24.68
N TRP A 319 -10.72 20.08 23.42
CA TRP A 319 -12.11 19.80 23.06
C TRP A 319 -12.54 18.39 23.49
N LEU A 320 -11.71 17.36 23.25
CA LEU A 320 -11.99 15.97 23.64
C LEU A 320 -12.18 15.83 25.16
N LEU A 321 -11.34 16.52 25.94
CA LEU A 321 -11.47 16.58 27.39
C LEU A 321 -12.79 17.24 27.82
N ALA A 322 -13.12 18.38 27.23
CA ALA A 322 -14.35 19.10 27.52
C ALA A 322 -15.62 18.30 27.12
N ALA A 323 -15.54 17.54 26.03
CA ALA A 323 -16.62 16.68 25.54
C ALA A 323 -16.79 15.38 26.36
N GLY A 324 -15.90 15.12 27.31
CA GLY A 324 -15.94 13.93 28.16
C GLY A 324 -15.44 12.66 27.48
N CYS A 325 -14.47 12.77 26.55
CA CYS A 325 -13.83 11.61 25.93
C CYS A 325 -13.26 10.68 27.02
N PRO A 326 -13.58 9.37 27.00
CA PRO A 326 -13.00 8.41 27.93
C PRO A 326 -11.49 8.25 27.72
N ILE A 327 -10.70 8.49 28.76
CA ILE A 327 -9.23 8.45 28.71
C ILE A 327 -8.70 7.46 29.75
N ASP A 328 -7.73 6.65 29.33
CA ASP A 328 -6.89 5.85 30.22
C ASP A 328 -5.66 6.69 30.61
N TRP A 329 -5.77 7.45 31.69
CA TRP A 329 -4.73 8.37 32.15
C TRP A 329 -3.40 7.67 32.45
N PRO A 330 -3.35 6.53 33.18
CA PRO A 330 -2.10 5.81 33.40
C PRO A 330 -1.39 5.43 32.10
N LYS A 331 -2.13 4.90 31.11
CA LYS A 331 -1.56 4.53 29.81
C LYS A 331 -1.10 5.76 29.02
N ALA A 332 -1.88 6.83 29.02
CA ALA A 332 -1.56 8.07 28.32
C ALA A 332 -0.29 8.74 28.88
N VAL A 333 -0.15 8.82 30.20
CA VAL A 333 1.04 9.38 30.88
C VAL A 333 2.29 8.56 30.55
N LYS A 334 2.22 7.24 30.71
CA LYS A 334 3.33 6.33 30.40
C LYS A 334 3.81 6.47 28.95
N LYS A 335 2.88 6.66 28.02
CA LYS A 335 3.17 6.86 26.60
C LYS A 335 3.86 8.21 26.35
N ALA A 336 3.35 9.28 26.96
CA ALA A 336 3.98 10.61 26.88
C ALA A 336 5.42 10.60 27.44
N GLU A 337 5.63 9.92 28.57
CA GLU A 337 6.98 9.74 29.16
C GLU A 337 7.90 8.97 28.20
N ALA A 338 7.42 7.87 27.59
CA ALA A 338 8.18 7.10 26.62
C ALA A 338 8.58 7.94 25.38
N ASP A 339 7.65 8.74 24.85
CA ASP A 339 7.91 9.61 23.69
C ASP A 339 8.92 10.73 24.04
N MET A 340 8.90 11.27 25.27
CA MET A 340 9.91 12.22 25.76
C MET A 340 11.30 11.56 25.91
N THR A 341 11.35 10.31 26.39
CA THR A 341 12.63 9.56 26.46
C THR A 341 13.19 9.23 25.09
N TRP A 342 12.33 8.91 24.11
CA TRP A 342 12.76 8.72 22.72
C TRP A 342 13.24 10.02 22.07
N ALA A 343 12.55 11.14 22.29
CA ALA A 343 12.98 12.45 21.80
C ALA A 343 14.32 12.89 22.43
N ALA A 344 14.52 12.61 23.73
CA ALA A 344 15.78 12.83 24.41
C ALA A 344 16.90 11.90 23.90
N ASP A 345 16.61 10.62 23.68
CA ASP A 345 17.55 9.63 23.12
C ASP A 345 17.89 9.89 21.66
N TRP A 346 16.95 10.41 20.87
CA TRP A 346 17.14 10.82 19.48
C TRP A 346 17.99 12.10 19.40
N ALA A 347 17.67 13.12 20.21
CA ALA A 347 18.46 14.33 20.33
C ALA A 347 19.90 14.05 20.84
N ALA A 348 20.07 13.03 21.69
CA ALA A 348 21.38 12.54 22.13
C ALA A 348 22.16 11.76 21.06
N LYS A 349 21.49 11.29 19.98
CA LYS A 349 22.07 10.47 18.90
C LYS A 349 22.26 11.21 17.58
N GLU A 350 21.87 12.49 17.49
CA GLU A 350 22.03 13.28 16.27
C GLU A 350 23.39 14.01 16.26
N PRO A 351 24.30 13.77 15.30
CA PRO A 351 25.57 14.46 15.22
C PRO A 351 25.49 15.65 14.26
N ALA A 352 25.14 16.84 14.74
CA ALA A 352 25.67 18.09 14.16
C ALA A 352 25.34 19.34 15.00
N SER A 353 26.42 20.08 15.30
CA SER A 353 26.48 21.53 15.62
C SER A 353 26.23 21.97 17.06
N ARG A 354 27.14 21.59 17.96
CA ARG A 354 27.66 22.56 18.94
C ARG A 354 29.18 22.57 18.93
N HIS A 355 29.69 23.56 18.20
CA HIS A 355 31.00 24.16 18.39
C HIS A 355 31.15 24.57 19.87
N ASN A 356 32.33 24.32 20.44
CA ASN A 356 32.78 24.61 21.81
C ASN A 356 32.25 23.70 22.93
N ALA A 357 33.04 22.69 23.27
CA ALA A 357 33.84 22.74 24.50
C ALA A 357 34.86 21.58 24.48
N ASP A 358 36.11 21.95 24.22
CA ASP A 358 37.29 21.19 24.65
C ASP A 358 37.22 20.85 26.15
N LEU A 359 37.93 19.77 26.53
CA LEU A 359 38.21 19.25 27.88
C LEU A 359 37.45 17.94 28.23
N LEU A 360 37.97 16.80 27.77
CA LEU A 360 38.72 15.88 28.63
C LEU A 360 39.27 14.68 27.83
N GLU A 361 40.49 14.30 28.18
CA GLU A 361 41.40 13.41 27.50
C GLU A 361 41.03 11.90 27.51
N ALA A 362 41.71 11.21 26.59
CA ALA A 362 42.42 9.94 26.77
C ALA A 362 41.73 8.58 26.47
N THR A 363 42.17 8.03 25.33
CA THR A 363 42.68 6.66 25.11
C THR A 363 41.76 5.45 25.34
N ALA A 364 41.50 4.66 24.29
CA ALA A 364 42.28 3.44 23.98
C ALA A 364 41.58 2.50 22.97
N LEU A 365 42.24 2.34 21.82
CA LEU A 365 42.57 1.08 21.12
C LEU A 365 41.51 -0.01 20.82
N ARG A 366 41.48 -0.31 19.51
CA ARG A 366 41.47 -1.62 18.81
C ARG A 366 40.14 -2.33 18.54
N GLY A 367 39.94 -2.57 17.24
CA GLY A 367 39.72 -3.92 16.71
C GLY A 367 38.44 -4.10 15.91
N GLU A 368 38.51 -3.91 14.58
CA GLU A 368 37.62 -4.65 13.67
C GLU A 368 38.04 -6.13 13.64
N PRO A 369 37.13 -7.04 13.21
CA PRO A 369 37.20 -7.41 11.80
C PRO A 369 35.84 -7.54 11.09
N ARG A 370 35.93 -7.26 9.79
CA ARG A 370 34.98 -7.48 8.71
C ARG A 370 34.54 -8.95 8.58
N GLN A 371 33.30 -9.15 8.14
CA GLN A 371 32.89 -10.35 7.40
C GLN A 371 32.38 -9.98 6.01
N GLU A 372 32.83 -10.76 5.02
CA GLU A 372 32.64 -10.61 3.59
C GLU A 372 31.22 -10.97 3.13
N LYS A 373 30.70 -10.22 2.16
CA LYS A 373 29.44 -10.47 1.45
C LYS A 373 29.71 -11.30 0.20
N LYS A 374 28.96 -12.39 -0.02
CA LYS A 374 28.75 -12.96 -1.37
C LYS A 374 27.47 -12.36 -1.96
N GLN A 375 27.61 -11.67 -3.09
CA GLN A 375 26.52 -11.03 -3.83
C GLN A 375 26.10 -11.89 -5.03
N ALA A 376 24.80 -12.00 -5.28
CA ALA A 376 24.29 -12.36 -6.61
C ALA A 376 24.43 -11.16 -7.56
N SER A 377 24.69 -11.43 -8.84
CA SER A 377 24.77 -10.42 -9.89
C SER A 377 23.37 -10.00 -10.31
N TRP A 378 23.09 -8.69 -10.23
CA TRP A 378 21.84 -8.07 -10.68
C TRP A 378 22.17 -7.36 -12.00
N ALA A 379 21.65 -7.86 -13.13
CA ALA A 379 21.87 -7.24 -14.43
C ALA A 379 20.68 -6.34 -14.80
N ASP A 380 20.99 -5.15 -15.33
CA ASP A 380 20.03 -4.23 -15.91
C ASP A 380 19.79 -4.62 -17.37
N ASP A 381 18.53 -4.82 -17.76
CA ASP A 381 18.20 -5.19 -19.14
C ASP A 381 18.14 -3.91 -19.98
N GLY A 382 19.12 -3.78 -20.88
CA GLY A 382 19.17 -2.75 -21.92
C GLY A 382 20.29 -1.73 -21.78
N SER A 383 21.50 -2.06 -22.26
CA SER A 383 22.49 -1.12 -22.80
C SER A 383 23.47 -1.89 -23.69
N ARG A 384 23.03 -2.27 -24.89
CA ARG A 384 23.94 -2.45 -26.03
C ARG A 384 23.81 -1.22 -26.92
N ARG A 385 24.69 -0.25 -26.72
CA ARG A 385 25.62 0.26 -27.73
C ARG A 385 26.89 0.70 -27.03
#